data_AF-A0A1I3SF68-F1
#
_entry.id   AF-A0A1I3SF68-F1
#
_cell.length_a   1.000
_cell.length_b   1.000
_cell.length_c   1.000
_cell.angle_alpha   90.00
_cell.angle_beta   90.00
_cell.angle_gamma   90.00
#
_symmetry.space_group_name_H-M   'P 1'
#
loop_
_entity.id
_entity.type
_entity.pdbx_description
1 polymer ?
#
loop_
_entity_poly.entity_id
_entity_poly.type
_entity_poly.pdbx_seq_one_letter_code
_entity_poly.pdbx_strand_id
1 'polypeptide(L)' 'MVLREVAARVGITERAVQRIIADLEAGGVIEREKIGRQNHYRILSDQPLRHPIESHRSIGDLLELLSNEAP' A
#
# COMPACT_ATOMS: atom_id res chain seq x y z
N MET A 1 7.55 -3.21 -13.17
CA MET A 1 8.44 -3.60 -12.06
C MET A 1 7.95 -4.92 -11.50
N VAL A 2 8.81 -5.93 -11.38
CA VAL A 2 8.43 -7.21 -10.74
C VAL A 2 8.57 -7.12 -9.21
N LEU A 3 7.89 -7.99 -8.45
CA LEU A 3 7.96 -7.96 -6.98
C LEU A 3 9.38 -8.09 -6.43
N ARG A 4 10.25 -8.83 -7.13
CA ARG A 4 11.67 -8.94 -6.82
C ARG A 4 12.40 -7.58 -6.87
N GLU A 5 12.06 -6.73 -7.83
CA GLU A 5 12.66 -5.39 -7.96
C GLU A 5 12.18 -4.46 -6.84
N VAL A 6 10.90 -4.56 -6.45
CA VAL A 6 10.35 -3.86 -5.27
C VAL A 6 11.12 -4.27 -4.02
N ALA A 7 11.30 -5.57 -3.83
CA ALA A 7 11.99 -6.14 -2.68
C ALA A 7 13.42 -5.61 -2.56
N ALA A 8 14.15 -5.58 -3.67
CA ALA A 8 15.49 -5.02 -3.74
C ALA A 8 15.52 -3.52 -3.41
N ARG A 9 14.56 -2.73 -3.90
CA ARG A 9 14.50 -1.28 -3.65
C ARG A 9 14.16 -0.94 -2.20
N VAL A 10 13.32 -1.74 -1.56
CA VAL A 10 12.88 -1.54 -0.16
C VAL A 10 13.82 -2.21 0.84
N GLY A 11 14.72 -3.10 0.39
CA GLY A 11 15.69 -3.79 1.25
C GLY A 11 15.10 -4.96 2.04
N ILE A 12 14.09 -5.65 1.49
CA ILE A 12 13.44 -6.81 2.11
C ILE A 12 13.37 -8.00 1.16
N THR A 13 12.94 -9.17 1.65
CA THR A 13 12.78 -10.36 0.80
C THR A 13 11.52 -10.28 -0.06
N GLU A 14 11.52 -10.95 -1.22
CA GLU A 14 10.33 -11.02 -2.08
C GLU A 14 9.12 -11.61 -1.35
N ARG A 15 9.33 -12.62 -0.50
CA ARG A 15 8.29 -13.20 0.35
C ARG A 15 7.74 -12.19 1.37
N ALA A 16 8.59 -11.31 1.91
CA ALA A 16 8.15 -10.24 2.80
C ALA A 16 7.28 -9.22 2.06
N VAL A 17 7.68 -8.80 0.85
CA VAL A 17 6.86 -7.92 -0.02
C VAL A 17 5.50 -8.56 -0.29
N GLN A 18 5.47 -9.84 -0.67
CA GLN A 18 4.22 -10.55 -0.95
C GLN A 18 3.29 -10.57 0.27
N ARG A 19 3.82 -10.83 1.47
CA ARG A 19 3.04 -10.79 2.71
C ARG A 19 2.51 -9.39 3.00
N ILE A 20 3.34 -8.35 2.86
CA ILE A 20 2.91 -6.96 3.06
C ILE A 20 1.77 -6.61 2.09
N ILE A 21 1.91 -6.94 0.80
CA ILE A 21 0.85 -6.71 -0.19
C ILE A 21 -0.45 -7.42 0.21
N ALA A 22 -0.37 -8.67 0.67
CA ALA A 22 -1.54 -9.41 1.13
C ALA A 22 -2.19 -8.75 2.37
N ASP A 23 -1.40 -8.28 3.33
CA ASP A 23 -1.90 -7.60 4.54
C ASP A 23 -2.56 -6.24 4.21
N LEU A 24 -2.02 -5.53 3.20
CA LEU A 24 -2.58 -4.28 2.69
C LEU A 24 -3.89 -4.50 1.93
N GLU A 25 -3.95 -5.52 1.06
CA GLU A 25 -5.17 -5.93 0.34
C GLU A 25 -6.26 -6.38 1.33
N ALA A 26 -5.89 -7.20 2.32
CA ALA A 26 -6.81 -7.80 3.30
C ALA A 26 -7.54 -6.80 4.21
N GLY A 27 -7.02 -5.58 4.37
CA GLY A 27 -7.83 -4.54 5.01
C GLY A 27 -7.82 -3.25 4.23
N GLY A 28 -8.04 -3.39 2.93
CA GLY A 28 -8.61 -2.33 2.09
C GLY A 28 -7.71 -1.14 1.88
N VAL A 29 -6.38 -1.29 2.04
CA VAL A 29 -5.44 -0.21 1.75
C VAL A 29 -5.14 -0.15 0.25
N ILE A 30 -5.10 -1.31 -0.39
CA ILE A 30 -4.87 -1.43 -1.83
C ILE A 30 -5.88 -2.37 -2.48
N GLU A 31 -6.17 -2.12 -3.74
CA GLU A 31 -6.81 -3.07 -4.64
C GLU A 31 -5.78 -3.59 -5.65
N ARG A 32 -5.85 -4.88 -5.96
CA ARG A 32 -5.05 -5.50 -7.00
C ARG A 32 -5.91 -5.76 -8.23
N GLU A 33 -5.49 -5.22 -9.36
CA GLU A 33 -6.08 -5.45 -10.67
C GLU A 33 -5.08 -6.17 -11.57
N LYS A 34 -5.52 -7.25 -12.24
CA LYS A 34 -4.66 -7.99 -13.17
C LYS A 34 -4.82 -7.44 -14.58
N ILE A 35 -3.79 -6.75 -15.07
CA ILE A 35 -3.73 -6.20 -16.42
C ILE A 35 -2.80 -7.09 -17.25
N GLY A 36 -3.39 -8.04 -17.97
CA GLY A 36 -2.66 -9.05 -18.75
C GLY A 36 -1.78 -9.94 -17.85
N ARG A 37 -0.45 -9.82 -17.98
CA ARG A 37 0.54 -10.58 -17.18
C ARG A 37 1.08 -9.77 -15.98
N GLN A 38 0.62 -8.54 -15.81
CA GLN A 38 1.09 -7.65 -14.75
C GLN A 38 0.00 -7.43 -13.71
N ASN A 39 0.41 -7.34 -12.45
CA ASN A 39 -0.47 -6.84 -11.39
C ASN A 39 -0.32 -5.32 -11.32
N HIS A 40 -1.44 -4.63 -11.30
CA HIS A 40 -1.54 -3.22 -11.00
C HIS A 40 -2.12 -3.08 -9.59
N TYR A 41 -1.56 -2.20 -8.78
CA TYR A 41 -2.01 -1.98 -7.41
C TYR A 41 -2.48 -0.54 -7.28
N ARG A 42 -3.74 -0.34 -6.88
CA ARG A 42 -4.33 0.97 -6.64
C ARG A 42 -4.41 1.19 -5.13
N ILE A 43 -3.92 2.33 -4.66
CA ILE A 43 -4.08 2.75 -3.26
C ILE A 43 -5.47 3.33 -3.09
N LEU A 44 -6.18 2.91 -2.05
CA LEU A 44 -7.50 3.44 -1.69
C LEU A 44 -7.34 4.57 -0.66
N SER A 45 -6.83 5.72 -1.10
CA SER A 45 -6.51 6.87 -0.24
C SER A 45 -7.71 7.38 0.56
N ASP A 46 -8.91 7.27 0.00
CA ASP A 46 -10.14 7.81 0.61
C ASP A 46 -10.71 6.92 1.72
N GLN A 47 -10.13 5.74 1.94
CA GLN A 47 -10.59 4.84 3.00
C GLN A 47 -10.16 5.37 4.38
N PRO A 48 -11.03 5.27 5.40
CA PRO A 48 -10.67 5.63 6.76
C PRO A 48 -9.65 4.66 7.34
N LEU A 49 -8.85 5.13 8.30
CA LEU A 49 -7.95 4.25 9.06
C LEU A 49 -8.75 3.23 9.88
N ARG A 50 -8.22 2.00 9.98
CA ARG A 50 -8.93 0.83 10.54
C ARG A 50 -9.32 1.00 12.01
N HIS A 51 -8.60 1.81 12.79
CA HIS A 51 -8.82 1.94 14.22
C HIS A 51 -9.86 3.02 14.53
N PRO A 52 -10.81 2.79 15.47
CA PRO A 52 -11.88 3.74 15.79
C PRO A 52 -11.36 5.13 16.18
N ILE A 53 -10.24 5.20 16.90
CA ILE A 53 -9.61 6.45 17.33
C ILE A 53 -9.15 7.28 16.12
N GLU A 54 -8.69 6.63 15.06
CA GLU A 54 -8.11 7.25 13.87
C GLU A 54 -9.07 7.26 12.67
N SER A 55 -10.29 6.73 12.83
CA SER A 55 -11.30 6.59 11.77
C SER A 55 -11.77 7.92 11.16
N HIS A 56 -11.45 9.04 11.81
CA HIS A 56 -11.68 10.39 11.31
C HIS A 56 -10.61 10.85 10.31
N ARG A 57 -9.57 10.04 10.07
CA ARG A 57 -8.49 10.28 9.12
C ARG A 57 -8.50 9.24 8.01
N SER A 58 -8.09 9.69 6.83
CA SER A 58 -7.97 8.83 5.65
C SER A 58 -6.57 8.20 5.55
N ILE A 59 -6.46 7.15 4.74
CA ILE A 59 -5.16 6.60 4.33
C ILE A 59 -4.33 7.67 3.60
N GLY A 60 -4.98 8.53 2.82
CA GLY A 60 -4.36 9.69 2.17
C GLY A 60 -3.69 10.63 3.16
N ASP A 61 -4.39 11.01 4.24
CA ASP A 61 -3.87 11.89 5.29
C ASP A 61 -2.58 11.31 5.91
N LEU A 62 -2.55 9.99 6.13
CA LEU A 62 -1.37 9.31 6.65
C LEU A 62 -0.22 9.34 5.65
N LEU A 63 -0.49 9.12 4.36
CA LEU A 63 0.52 9.17 3.31
C LEU A 63 1.10 10.58 3.17
N GLU A 64 0.28 11.63 3.28
CA GLU A 64 0.75 13.02 3.29
C GLU A 64 1.68 13.29 4.48
N LEU A 65 1.33 12.81 5.68
CA LEU A 65 2.18 12.95 6.87
C LEU A 65 3.54 12.24 6.73
N LEU A 66 3.58 11.11 6.04
CA LEU A 66 4.79 10.31 5.84
C LEU A 66 5.64 10.79 4.65
N SER A 67 4.99 11.39 3.66
CA SER A 67 5.68 11.95 2.50
C SER A 67 6.27 13.27 2.94
N ASN A 68 7.60 13.33 3.08
CA ASN A 68 8.32 14.58 3.41
C ASN A 68 8.27 15.63 2.26
N GLU A 69 7.26 15.57 1.40
CA GLU A 69 6.90 16.65 0.51
C GLU A 69 5.95 17.55 1.28
N ALA A 70 6.55 18.51 2.01
CA ALA A 70 5.84 19.73 2.34
C ALA A 70 5.28 20.34 1.03
N PRO A 71 4.10 20.97 1.07
CA PRO A 71 3.50 21.60 -0.11
C PRO A 71 4.43 22.59 -0.80
#